data_AF-A0AAX3FTH4-F1
#
_entry.id   AF-A0AAX3FTH4-F1
#
_cell.length_a   1.000
_cell.length_b   1.000
_cell.length_c   1.000
_cell.angle_alpha   90.00
_cell.angle_beta   90.00
_cell.angle_gamma   90.00
#
_symmetry.space_group_name_H-M   'P 1'
#
loop_
_entity.id
_entity.type
_entity.pdbx_description
1 polymer ?
#
loop_
_entity_poly.entity_id
_entity_poly.type
_entity_poly.pdbx_seq_one_letter_code
_entity_poly.pdbx_strand_id
1 'polypeptide(L)'
;MGMFDYKNYDEEKSKSIFSNALNLVSHAQDVAKELPPGWKKISAKELDYDVKAGAYEARKALVGEHDTYGERGTFFGEKLEVLTAQVDISGQYDAQGKLVAIGIVFQGSRGAFGDIDSIIDFVASNARAMNDHGFSIEYPYLAFEKLLSAVANFAKQNGLTGENITITGASLGGMAVNGMADLSETRWGGSIRTPTTSDLYHQPYPRHKKS
;
A
#
# COMPACT_ATOMS: atom_id res chain seq x y z
N MET A 1 -22.78 9.11 12.92
CA MET A 1 -21.51 8.77 12.29
C MET A 1 -20.96 10.00 11.59
N GLY A 2 -19.72 10.36 11.86
CA GLY A 2 -18.98 11.39 11.13
C GLY A 2 -18.64 10.94 9.71
N MET A 3 -18.28 11.89 8.85
CA MET A 3 -18.00 11.64 7.42
C MET A 3 -16.84 10.65 7.17
N PHE A 4 -15.93 10.49 8.14
CA PHE A 4 -14.75 9.63 8.04
C PHE A 4 -14.67 8.57 9.15
N ASP A 5 -15.80 8.22 9.77
CA ASP A 5 -15.84 7.12 10.73
C ASP A 5 -15.37 5.83 10.06
N TYR A 6 -14.46 5.12 10.73
CA TYR A 6 -13.83 3.92 10.17
C TYR A 6 -14.04 2.72 11.09
N LYS A 7 -14.74 1.70 10.58
CA LYS A 7 -15.13 0.51 11.35
C LYS A 7 -15.86 0.85 12.66
N ASN A 8 -15.42 0.22 13.75
CA ASN A 8 -15.91 0.36 15.11
C ASN A 8 -14.99 1.24 15.96
N TYR A 9 -14.06 1.97 15.33
CA TYR A 9 -13.22 2.93 16.05
C TYR A 9 -14.08 4.12 16.47
N ASP A 10 -13.68 4.74 17.58
CA ASP A 10 -14.26 6.02 17.96
C ASP A 10 -13.91 7.13 16.96
N GLU A 11 -14.56 8.28 17.11
CA GLU A 11 -14.40 9.41 16.21
C GLU A 11 -12.96 9.96 16.20
N GLU A 12 -12.29 9.98 17.35
CA GLU A 12 -10.93 10.51 17.47
C GLU A 12 -9.93 9.63 16.72
N LYS A 13 -10.01 8.31 16.93
CA LYS A 13 -9.18 7.34 16.26
C LYS A 13 -9.46 7.31 14.75
N SER A 14 -10.72 7.40 14.34
CA SER A 14 -11.10 7.48 12.92
C SER A 14 -10.53 8.71 12.23
N LYS A 15 -10.61 9.89 12.87
CA LYS A 15 -9.97 11.13 12.37
C LYS A 15 -8.45 11.01 12.29
N SER A 16 -7.83 10.37 13.28
CA SER A 16 -6.37 10.14 13.27
C SER A 16 -5.95 9.24 12.10
N ILE A 17 -6.68 8.15 11.85
CA ILE A 17 -6.44 7.26 10.70
C ILE A 17 -6.59 8.02 9.39
N PHE A 18 -7.68 8.78 9.22
CA PHE A 18 -7.91 9.59 8.03
C PHE A 18 -6.80 10.63 7.82
N SER A 19 -6.43 11.36 8.87
CA SER A 19 -5.37 12.38 8.80
C SER A 19 -4.03 11.78 8.40
N ASN A 20 -3.66 10.63 8.98
CA ASN A 20 -2.44 9.92 8.60
C ASN A 20 -2.48 9.49 7.13
N ALA A 21 -3.57 8.86 6.70
CA ALA A 21 -3.73 8.41 5.31
C ALA A 21 -3.65 9.59 4.32
N LEU A 22 -4.29 10.72 4.64
CA LEU A 22 -4.29 11.92 3.80
C LEU A 22 -2.91 12.59 3.74
N ASN A 23 -2.22 12.74 4.86
CA ASN A 23 -0.90 13.36 4.90
C ASN A 23 0.15 12.51 4.18
N LEU A 24 0.09 11.18 4.35
CA LEU A 24 0.97 10.24 3.66
C LEU A 24 0.76 10.26 2.14
N VAL A 25 -0.48 10.22 1.67
CA VAL A 25 -0.76 10.29 0.22
C VAL A 25 -0.43 11.66 -0.36
N SER A 26 -0.69 12.75 0.38
CA SER A 26 -0.33 14.11 -0.04
C SER A 26 1.17 14.26 -0.21
N HIS A 27 1.96 13.66 0.68
CA HIS A 27 3.41 13.65 0.56
C HIS A 27 3.88 12.85 -0.66
N ALA A 28 3.37 11.62 -0.84
CA ALA A 28 3.73 10.79 -1.99
C ALA A 28 3.33 11.40 -3.35
N GLN A 29 2.36 12.32 -3.36
CA GLN A 29 1.95 13.07 -4.56
C GLN A 29 2.64 14.42 -4.73
N ASP A 30 3.66 14.75 -3.92
CA ASP A 30 4.32 16.06 -3.82
C ASP A 30 3.38 17.25 -3.56
N VAL A 31 2.16 16.99 -3.08
CA VAL A 31 1.26 18.04 -2.58
C VAL A 31 1.83 18.60 -1.27
N ALA A 32 2.37 17.71 -0.43
CA ALA A 32 3.09 18.06 0.79
C ALA A 32 4.59 17.74 0.64
N LYS A 33 5.45 18.72 0.91
CA LYS A 33 6.91 18.53 0.80
C LYS A 33 7.48 17.60 1.86
N GLU A 34 6.88 17.59 3.04
CA GLU A 34 7.38 16.87 4.22
C GLU A 34 6.41 15.76 4.63
N LEU A 35 6.97 14.69 5.17
CA LEU A 35 6.19 13.66 5.86
C LEU A 35 5.57 14.24 7.16
N PRO A 36 4.43 13.71 7.61
CA PRO A 36 3.86 14.12 8.89
C PRO A 36 4.84 13.87 10.06
N PRO A 37 4.73 14.65 11.17
CA PRO A 37 5.64 14.51 12.30
C PRO A 37 5.74 13.08 12.84
N GLY A 38 6.97 12.63 13.12
CA GLY A 38 7.26 11.28 13.58
C GLY A 38 7.36 10.23 12.46
N TRP A 39 7.00 10.57 11.22
CA TRP A 39 7.13 9.67 10.08
C TRP A 39 8.47 9.84 9.35
N LYS A 40 9.07 8.72 8.96
CA LYS A 40 10.29 8.65 8.15
C LYS A 40 10.14 7.57 7.10
N LYS A 41 10.76 7.78 5.94
CA LYS A 41 10.88 6.74 4.91
C LYS A 41 11.64 5.53 5.47
N ILE A 42 11.21 4.32 5.13
CA ILE A 42 11.92 3.08 5.44
C ILE A 42 12.66 2.66 4.18
N SER A 43 13.98 2.53 4.28
CA SER A 43 14.84 2.13 3.17
C SER A 43 14.77 0.62 2.90
N ALA A 44 15.18 0.20 1.70
CA ALA A 44 15.30 -1.21 1.35
C ALA A 44 16.21 -1.98 2.31
N LYS A 45 17.29 -1.33 2.78
CA LYS A 45 18.23 -1.92 3.73
C LYS A 45 17.57 -2.20 5.09
N GLU A 46 16.72 -1.30 5.57
CA GLU A 46 15.98 -1.50 6.83
C GLU A 46 14.95 -2.63 6.71
N LEU A 47 14.36 -2.81 5.53
CA LEU A 47 13.44 -3.91 5.23
C LEU A 47 14.12 -5.26 4.99
N ASP A 48 15.45 -5.32 4.92
CA ASP A 48 16.19 -6.48 4.40
C ASP A 48 15.68 -6.92 3.01
N TYR A 49 15.38 -5.94 2.16
CA TYR A 49 14.81 -6.14 0.83
C TYR A 49 15.86 -5.99 -0.26
N ASP A 50 16.04 -7.03 -1.08
CA ASP A 50 16.91 -7.00 -2.26
C ASP A 50 16.23 -6.29 -3.44
N VAL A 51 16.54 -5.01 -3.60
CA VAL A 51 16.07 -4.16 -4.71
C VAL A 51 16.52 -4.62 -6.10
N LYS A 52 17.59 -5.44 -6.16
CA LYS A 52 18.11 -6.00 -7.41
C LYS A 52 17.39 -7.29 -7.83
N ALA A 53 16.51 -7.83 -7.00
CA ALA A 53 15.69 -8.95 -7.38
C ALA A 53 14.65 -8.57 -8.46
N GLY A 54 14.27 -9.54 -9.29
CA GLY A 54 13.26 -9.36 -10.33
C GLY A 54 13.80 -8.63 -11.57
N ALA A 55 12.97 -7.77 -12.16
CA ALA A 55 13.29 -7.09 -13.42
C ALA A 55 14.15 -5.81 -13.26
N TYR A 56 15.19 -5.88 -12.40
CA TYR A 56 16.01 -4.73 -12.01
C TYR A 56 16.71 -4.04 -13.19
N GLU A 57 17.35 -4.77 -14.10
CA GLU A 57 18.05 -4.15 -15.24
C GLU A 57 17.08 -3.43 -16.18
N ALA A 58 15.91 -4.02 -16.43
CA ALA A 58 14.86 -3.39 -17.24
C ALA A 58 14.32 -2.13 -16.57
N ARG A 59 14.12 -2.17 -15.24
CA ARG A 59 13.72 -1.00 -14.45
C ARG A 59 14.79 0.09 -14.49
N LYS A 60 16.06 -0.25 -14.26
CA LYS A 60 17.19 0.69 -14.30
C LYS A 60 17.25 1.42 -15.64
N ALA A 61 16.98 0.72 -16.74
CA ALA A 61 16.91 1.33 -18.06
C ALA A 61 15.72 2.30 -18.23
N LEU A 62 14.60 2.08 -17.53
CA LEU A 62 13.39 2.91 -17.61
C LEU A 62 13.42 4.14 -16.70
N VAL A 63 13.86 3.97 -15.44
CA VAL A 63 13.74 5.02 -14.40
C VAL A 63 15.09 5.58 -13.92
N GLY A 64 16.21 5.04 -14.41
CA GLY A 64 17.55 5.47 -13.99
C GLY A 64 18.01 4.85 -12.66
N GLU A 65 19.32 4.90 -12.39
CA GLU A 65 19.95 4.12 -11.30
C GLU A 65 19.54 4.57 -9.90
N HIS A 66 19.42 5.88 -9.65
CA HIS A 66 19.12 6.43 -8.31
C HIS A 66 17.73 6.05 -7.79
N ASP A 67 16.77 5.89 -8.67
CA ASP A 67 15.40 5.56 -8.27
C ASP A 67 15.22 4.03 -8.07
N THR A 68 16.20 3.20 -8.45
CA THR A 68 16.08 1.73 -8.29
C THR A 68 16.37 1.20 -6.89
N TYR A 69 17.06 1.94 -6.03
CA TYR A 69 17.58 1.39 -4.77
C TYR A 69 16.66 1.58 -3.55
N GLY A 70 15.50 2.22 -3.71
CA GLY A 70 14.66 2.56 -2.57
C GLY A 70 15.34 3.49 -1.55
N GLU A 71 16.42 4.16 -1.94
CA GLU A 71 17.19 5.08 -1.06
C GLU A 71 16.36 6.28 -0.61
N ARG A 72 15.31 6.64 -1.37
CA ARG A 72 14.31 7.66 -1.03
C ARG A 72 13.06 7.09 -0.35
N GLY A 73 13.02 5.77 -0.09
CA GLY A 73 11.86 5.04 0.43
C GLY A 73 10.70 4.89 -0.56
N THR A 74 10.96 5.10 -1.85
CA THR A 74 10.07 4.78 -2.97
C THR A 74 10.58 3.53 -3.65
N PHE A 75 9.70 2.54 -3.80
CA PHE A 75 10.00 1.24 -4.38
C PHE A 75 9.22 1.05 -5.67
N PHE A 76 9.73 0.20 -6.54
CA PHE A 76 9.21 0.02 -7.90
C PHE A 76 8.77 -1.43 -8.16
N GLY A 77 7.84 -1.60 -9.10
CA GLY A 77 7.20 -2.90 -9.33
C GLY A 77 8.14 -3.98 -9.83
N GLU A 78 8.02 -5.19 -9.29
CA GLU A 78 9.00 -6.28 -9.34
C GLU A 78 9.07 -7.01 -10.70
N LYS A 79 8.03 -6.89 -11.53
CA LYS A 79 7.87 -7.63 -12.80
C LYS A 79 7.82 -6.67 -14.00
N LEU A 80 8.16 -7.19 -15.19
CA LEU A 80 8.28 -6.41 -16.44
C LEU A 80 7.02 -5.59 -16.75
N GLU A 81 5.85 -6.18 -16.50
CA GLU A 81 4.54 -5.62 -16.78
C GLU A 81 4.17 -4.46 -15.85
N VAL A 82 4.88 -4.28 -14.74
CA VAL A 82 4.54 -3.32 -13.67
C VAL A 82 5.76 -2.54 -13.19
N LEU A 83 6.83 -2.46 -14.00
CA LEU A 83 8.13 -1.88 -13.61
C LEU A 83 8.08 -0.45 -13.11
N THR A 84 7.09 0.31 -13.57
CA THR A 84 6.90 1.72 -13.28
C THR A 84 5.92 1.96 -12.13
N ALA A 85 5.26 0.90 -11.64
CA ALA A 85 4.45 0.96 -10.44
C ALA A 85 5.31 1.44 -9.28
N GLN A 86 4.80 2.36 -8.46
CA GLN A 86 5.54 2.95 -7.36
C GLN A 86 4.78 2.81 -6.05
N VAL A 87 5.51 2.53 -4.98
CA VAL A 87 4.97 2.50 -3.62
C VAL A 87 5.98 3.11 -2.65
N ASP A 88 5.49 3.98 -1.78
CA ASP A 88 6.29 4.56 -0.71
C ASP A 88 6.05 3.82 0.59
N ILE A 89 7.14 3.47 1.27
CA ILE A 89 7.08 2.82 2.59
C ILE A 89 7.65 3.77 3.64
N SER A 90 6.87 4.04 4.67
CA SER A 90 7.26 4.93 5.79
C SER A 90 6.92 4.29 7.13
N GLY A 91 7.69 4.63 8.17
CA GLY A 91 7.47 4.23 9.54
C GLY A 91 7.20 5.44 10.43
N GLN A 92 6.25 5.31 11.35
CA GLN A 92 6.05 6.26 12.44
C GLN A 92 6.82 5.80 13.66
N TYR A 93 7.56 6.71 14.28
CA TYR A 93 8.36 6.45 15.47
C TYR A 93 7.90 7.31 16.64
N ASP A 94 7.90 6.74 17.85
CA ASP A 94 7.65 7.49 19.07
C ASP A 94 8.87 8.31 19.52
N ALA A 95 8.73 9.02 20.63
CA ALA A 95 9.80 9.88 21.18
C ALA A 95 11.04 9.08 21.61
N GLN A 96 10.91 7.78 21.82
CA GLN A 96 11.99 6.87 22.20
C GLN A 96 12.64 6.21 20.97
N GLY A 97 12.15 6.51 19.77
CA GLY A 97 12.66 5.94 18.51
C GLY A 97 12.14 4.53 18.22
N LYS A 98 11.10 4.07 18.92
CA LYS A 98 10.44 2.79 18.64
C LYS A 98 9.45 2.96 17.49
N LEU A 99 9.45 2.01 16.55
CA LEU A 99 8.47 1.95 15.47
C LEU A 99 7.08 1.62 16.05
N VAL A 100 6.08 2.45 15.74
CA VAL A 100 4.70 2.31 16.25
C VAL A 100 3.66 2.13 15.15
N ALA A 101 3.96 2.54 13.92
CA ALA A 101 3.10 2.33 12.76
C ALA A 101 3.91 2.26 11.45
N ILE A 102 3.32 1.66 10.41
CA ILE A 102 3.85 1.63 9.05
C ILE A 102 2.82 2.21 8.09
N GLY A 103 3.29 2.90 7.07
CA GLY A 103 2.51 3.52 6.01
C GLY A 103 2.94 2.95 4.68
N ILE A 104 2.00 2.38 3.94
CA ILE A 104 2.17 1.87 2.58
C ILE A 104 1.35 2.76 1.67
N VAL A 105 2.03 3.51 0.80
CA VAL A 105 1.39 4.51 -0.05
C VAL A 105 1.61 4.14 -1.51
N PHE A 106 0.58 3.58 -2.15
CA PHE A 106 0.66 3.31 -3.59
C PHE A 106 0.54 4.63 -4.35
N GLN A 107 1.53 4.91 -5.18
CA GLN A 107 1.50 6.09 -6.03
C GLN A 107 0.58 5.86 -7.22
N GLY A 108 -0.02 6.96 -7.70
CA GLY A 108 -0.71 6.99 -8.98
C GLY A 108 0.27 7.05 -10.16
N SER A 109 -0.17 7.67 -11.25
CA SER A 109 0.46 7.64 -12.58
C SER A 109 1.82 8.36 -12.73
N ARG A 110 2.50 8.74 -11.64
CA ARG A 110 3.62 9.71 -11.63
C ARG A 110 4.87 9.30 -12.45
N GLY A 111 4.98 8.06 -12.93
CA GLY A 111 6.17 7.58 -13.65
C GLY A 111 5.98 6.81 -14.95
N ALA A 112 4.75 6.64 -15.47
CA ALA A 112 4.55 5.81 -16.68
C ALA A 112 3.40 6.24 -17.57
N PHE A 113 2.36 6.81 -16.98
CA PHE A 113 1.12 7.10 -17.69
C PHE A 113 0.94 8.60 -17.68
N GLY A 114 1.44 9.25 -18.74
CA GLY A 114 1.39 10.70 -18.91
C GLY A 114 -0.03 11.24 -19.06
N ASP A 115 -1.01 10.37 -19.29
CA ASP A 115 -2.43 10.68 -19.42
C ASP A 115 -3.33 9.52 -18.92
N ILE A 116 -4.64 9.72 -18.94
CA ILE A 116 -5.62 8.71 -18.55
C ILE A 116 -5.72 7.56 -19.56
N ASP A 117 -5.46 7.84 -20.84
CA ASP A 117 -5.56 6.87 -21.94
C ASP A 117 -4.50 5.77 -21.79
N SER A 118 -3.29 6.14 -21.43
CA SER A 118 -2.19 5.21 -21.15
C SER A 118 -2.45 4.33 -19.92
N ILE A 119 -3.21 4.80 -18.92
CA ILE A 119 -3.69 3.95 -17.81
C ILE A 119 -4.74 2.96 -18.31
N ILE A 120 -5.69 3.41 -19.13
CA ILE A 120 -6.76 2.57 -19.67
C ILE A 120 -6.17 1.49 -20.59
N ASP A 121 -5.24 1.86 -21.46
CA ASP A 121 -4.54 0.93 -22.36
C ASP A 121 -3.69 -0.06 -21.57
N PHE A 122 -3.07 0.38 -20.47
CA PHE A 122 -2.36 -0.50 -19.57
C PHE A 122 -3.28 -1.52 -18.90
N VAL A 123 -4.40 -1.07 -18.34
CA VAL A 123 -5.40 -1.95 -17.73
C VAL A 123 -5.95 -2.91 -18.78
N ALA A 124 -6.30 -2.44 -19.97
CA ALA A 124 -6.85 -3.27 -21.05
C ALA A 124 -5.84 -4.31 -21.57
N SER A 125 -4.59 -3.91 -21.74
CA SER A 125 -3.50 -4.79 -22.20
C SER A 125 -3.17 -5.88 -21.18
N ASN A 126 -3.27 -5.56 -19.89
CA ASN A 126 -2.96 -6.49 -18.80
C ASN A 126 -4.18 -7.23 -18.25
N ALA A 127 -5.40 -6.77 -18.53
CA ALA A 127 -6.64 -7.42 -18.11
C ALA A 127 -6.75 -8.87 -18.63
N ARG A 128 -6.18 -9.16 -19.80
CA ARG A 128 -6.14 -10.52 -20.35
C ARG A 128 -5.07 -11.41 -19.72
N ALA A 129 -3.96 -10.83 -19.26
CA ALA A 129 -2.89 -11.56 -18.60
C ALA A 129 -3.25 -11.91 -17.14
N MET A 130 -4.18 -11.17 -16.54
CA MET A 130 -4.64 -11.32 -15.16
C MET A 130 -6.06 -11.92 -15.14
N ASN A 131 -6.20 -13.19 -15.55
CA ASN A 131 -7.51 -13.86 -15.56
C ASN A 131 -7.93 -14.41 -14.19
N ASP A 132 -9.25 -14.60 -14.05
CA ASP A 132 -10.09 -15.08 -12.92
C ASP A 132 -10.44 -14.08 -11.81
N HIS A 133 -9.55 -13.13 -11.44
CA HIS A 133 -9.82 -12.12 -10.39
C HIS A 133 -9.77 -10.65 -10.88
N GLY A 134 -9.28 -10.42 -12.10
CA GLY A 134 -9.20 -9.09 -12.71
C GLY A 134 -7.97 -8.29 -12.28
N PHE A 135 -7.52 -7.40 -13.18
CA PHE A 135 -6.30 -6.61 -13.01
C PHE A 135 -6.26 -5.80 -11.71
N SER A 136 -7.38 -5.22 -11.30
CA SER A 136 -7.46 -4.37 -10.10
C SER A 136 -7.17 -5.11 -8.79
N ILE A 137 -7.49 -6.41 -8.71
CA ILE A 137 -7.28 -7.22 -7.50
C ILE A 137 -5.82 -7.67 -7.41
N GLU A 138 -5.29 -8.23 -8.49
CA GLU A 138 -3.95 -8.83 -8.49
C GLU A 138 -2.80 -7.81 -8.65
N TYR A 139 -3.09 -6.59 -9.09
CA TYR A 139 -2.08 -5.55 -9.32
C TYR A 139 -1.06 -5.37 -8.19
N PRO A 140 -1.44 -5.13 -6.90
CA PRO A 140 -0.46 -4.93 -5.84
C PRO A 140 0.37 -6.17 -5.53
N TYR A 141 -0.17 -7.37 -5.72
CA TYR A 141 0.59 -8.61 -5.60
C TYR A 141 1.60 -8.75 -6.73
N LEU A 142 1.18 -8.52 -7.97
CA LEU A 142 2.06 -8.63 -9.12
C LEU A 142 3.17 -7.58 -9.10
N ALA A 143 2.86 -6.37 -8.61
CA ALA A 143 3.83 -5.30 -8.49
C ALA A 143 4.76 -5.44 -7.29
N PHE A 144 4.29 -5.90 -6.13
CA PHE A 144 5.05 -5.72 -4.88
C PHE A 144 5.04 -6.95 -3.95
N GLU A 145 4.87 -8.16 -4.47
CA GLU A 145 4.79 -9.39 -3.66
C GLU A 145 5.93 -9.53 -2.63
N LYS A 146 7.18 -9.42 -3.09
CA LYS A 146 8.35 -9.63 -2.22
C LYS A 146 8.57 -8.46 -1.28
N LEU A 147 8.40 -7.24 -1.77
CA LEU A 147 8.48 -6.02 -0.96
C LEU A 147 7.46 -6.05 0.17
N LEU A 148 6.21 -6.35 -0.13
CA LEU A 148 5.15 -6.45 0.88
C LEU A 148 5.44 -7.57 1.87
N SER A 149 6.00 -8.70 1.41
CA SER A 149 6.48 -9.75 2.33
C SER A 149 7.57 -9.24 3.28
N ALA A 150 8.53 -8.44 2.78
CA ALA A 150 9.57 -7.83 3.60
C ALA A 150 8.99 -6.83 4.61
N VAL A 151 8.04 -5.98 4.20
CA VAL A 151 7.33 -5.06 5.09
C VAL A 151 6.57 -5.81 6.19
N ALA A 152 5.88 -6.91 5.85
CA ALA A 152 5.18 -7.74 6.83
C ALA A 152 6.14 -8.35 7.87
N ASN A 153 7.31 -8.80 7.43
CA ASN A 153 8.34 -9.35 8.32
C ASN A 153 8.93 -8.25 9.21
N PHE A 154 9.23 -7.09 8.65
CA PHE A 154 9.71 -5.92 9.39
C PHE A 154 8.72 -5.46 10.47
N ALA A 155 7.42 -5.43 10.15
CA ALA A 155 6.35 -5.13 11.10
C ALA A 155 6.36 -6.12 12.28
N LYS A 156 6.39 -7.42 11.99
CA LYS A 156 6.42 -8.49 13.00
C LYS A 156 7.64 -8.41 13.91
N GLN A 157 8.82 -8.16 13.35
CA GLN A 157 10.06 -8.01 14.12
C GLN A 157 10.01 -6.82 15.08
N ASN A 158 9.23 -5.79 14.76
CA ASN A 158 8.99 -4.63 15.62
C ASN A 158 7.76 -4.77 16.54
N GLY A 159 7.14 -5.96 16.60
CA GLY A 159 5.97 -6.23 17.43
C GLY A 159 4.69 -5.55 16.95
N LEU A 160 4.64 -5.17 15.67
CA LEU A 160 3.46 -4.58 15.04
C LEU A 160 2.58 -5.65 14.41
N THR A 161 1.29 -5.33 14.32
CA THR A 161 0.27 -6.14 13.63
C THR A 161 -0.31 -5.37 12.44
N GLY A 162 -1.20 -6.00 11.67
CA GLY A 162 -1.90 -5.32 10.57
C GLY A 162 -2.66 -4.06 11.00
N GLU A 163 -3.09 -3.96 12.26
CA GLU A 163 -3.75 -2.75 12.79
C GLU A 163 -2.84 -1.53 12.90
N ASN A 164 -1.52 -1.76 12.91
CA ASN A 164 -0.51 -0.70 12.92
C ASN A 164 -0.10 -0.27 11.50
N ILE A 165 -0.72 -0.85 10.46
CA ILE A 165 -0.37 -0.56 9.06
C ILE A 165 -1.47 0.29 8.43
N THR A 166 -1.11 1.49 7.99
CA THR A 166 -1.97 2.35 7.18
C THR A 166 -1.65 2.12 5.71
N ILE A 167 -2.65 1.74 4.92
CA ILE A 167 -2.53 1.51 3.48
C ILE A 167 -3.38 2.55 2.77
N THR A 168 -2.78 3.36 1.91
CA THR A 168 -3.44 4.47 1.23
C THR A 168 -2.87 4.68 -0.17
N GLY A 169 -3.54 5.51 -0.97
CA GLY A 169 -3.18 5.78 -2.35
C GLY A 169 -4.28 6.59 -3.04
N ALA A 170 -3.91 7.27 -4.13
CA ALA A 170 -4.83 8.08 -4.91
C ALA A 170 -4.78 7.69 -6.39
N SER A 171 -5.91 7.83 -7.09
CA SER A 171 -6.08 7.39 -8.48
C SER A 171 -5.76 5.89 -8.63
N LEU A 172 -4.83 5.51 -9.52
CA LEU A 172 -4.34 4.13 -9.66
C LEU A 172 -3.82 3.54 -8.33
N GLY A 173 -3.25 4.37 -7.46
CA GLY A 173 -2.87 3.97 -6.12
C GLY A 173 -4.07 3.54 -5.26
N GLY A 174 -5.21 4.22 -5.40
CA GLY A 174 -6.45 3.85 -4.71
C GLY A 174 -7.03 2.52 -5.22
N MET A 175 -6.86 2.20 -6.51
CA MET A 175 -7.17 0.87 -7.04
C MET A 175 -6.29 -0.20 -6.38
N ALA A 176 -4.98 0.06 -6.24
CA ALA A 176 -4.06 -0.86 -5.56
C ALA A 176 -4.42 -1.08 -4.08
N VAL A 177 -4.91 -0.04 -3.38
CA VAL A 177 -5.42 -0.16 -2.00
C VAL A 177 -6.60 -1.13 -1.93
N ASN A 178 -7.54 -1.05 -2.87
CA ASN A 178 -8.68 -1.97 -2.92
C ASN A 178 -8.23 -3.41 -3.23
N GLY A 179 -7.34 -3.60 -4.22
CA GLY A 179 -6.80 -4.93 -4.50
C GLY A 179 -6.03 -5.53 -3.31
N MET A 180 -5.31 -4.69 -2.54
CA MET A 180 -4.69 -5.13 -1.29
C MET A 180 -5.72 -5.62 -0.27
N ALA A 181 -6.87 -4.95 -0.15
CA ALA A 181 -7.96 -5.38 0.73
C ALA A 181 -8.43 -6.77 0.35
N ASP A 182 -8.77 -6.97 -0.93
CA ASP A 182 -9.26 -8.25 -1.43
C ASP A 182 -8.25 -9.41 -1.24
N LEU A 183 -6.95 -9.12 -1.37
CA LEU A 183 -5.87 -10.10 -1.22
C LEU A 183 -5.40 -10.32 0.22
N SER A 184 -5.73 -9.41 1.13
CA SER A 184 -5.12 -9.37 2.47
C SER A 184 -5.33 -10.63 3.30
N GLU A 185 -6.43 -11.36 3.09
CA GLU A 185 -6.74 -12.59 3.84
C GLU A 185 -6.05 -13.83 3.26
N THR A 186 -5.71 -13.82 1.97
CA THR A 186 -5.19 -15.00 1.24
C THR A 186 -3.69 -14.88 0.93
N ARG A 187 -3.12 -13.68 0.98
CA ARG A 187 -1.71 -13.39 0.70
C ARG A 187 -0.98 -12.88 1.95
N TRP A 188 0.36 -12.92 1.90
CA TRP A 188 1.25 -12.45 2.99
C TRP A 188 0.91 -13.00 4.39
N GLY A 189 0.29 -14.18 4.45
CA GLY A 189 -0.14 -14.83 5.69
C GLY A 189 -1.07 -13.97 6.56
N GLY A 190 -1.92 -13.12 5.97
CA GLY A 190 -2.84 -12.26 6.73
C GLY A 190 -2.18 -11.08 7.45
N SER A 191 -0.87 -10.89 7.25
CA SER A 191 -0.06 -10.00 8.09
C SER A 191 -0.09 -8.54 7.63
N ILE A 192 -0.41 -8.31 6.36
CA ILE A 192 -0.71 -7.00 5.80
C ILE A 192 -2.20 -6.97 5.57
N ARG A 193 -2.93 -6.45 6.55
CA ARG A 193 -4.38 -6.38 6.50
C ARG A 193 -4.83 -4.96 6.22
N THR A 194 -5.26 -4.69 5.00
CA THR A 194 -6.26 -3.66 4.75
C THR A 194 -7.58 -4.22 5.24
N PRO A 195 -8.34 -3.49 6.03
CA PRO A 195 -9.69 -3.91 6.30
C PRO A 195 -10.57 -4.02 5.06
N THR A 196 -11.19 -5.18 4.90
CA THR A 196 -12.19 -5.47 3.87
C THR A 196 -13.58 -5.10 4.33
N THR A 197 -14.48 -4.92 3.36
CA THR A 197 -15.94 -4.81 3.57
C THR A 197 -16.56 -6.08 4.18
N SER A 198 -15.91 -7.25 4.10
CA SER A 198 -16.39 -8.50 4.73
C SER A 198 -16.36 -8.46 6.26
N ASP A 199 -15.51 -7.64 6.86
CA ASP A 199 -15.50 -7.37 8.32
C ASP A 199 -16.80 -6.68 8.80
N LEU A 200 -17.58 -6.07 7.90
CA LEU A 200 -18.83 -5.37 8.22
C LEU A 200 -20.07 -6.28 8.19
N TYR A 201 -19.97 -7.47 7.58
CA TYR A 201 -21.10 -8.39 7.38
C TYR A 201 -21.11 -9.60 8.34
N HIS A 202 -20.09 -9.78 9.18
CA HIS A 202 -20.03 -10.87 10.16
C HIS A 202 -20.57 -10.53 11.56
N GLN A 203 -21.23 -9.39 11.74
CA GLN A 203 -22.08 -9.18 12.92
C GLN A 203 -23.34 -10.07 12.76
N PRO A 204 -23.58 -11.07 13.64
CA PRO A 204 -24.80 -11.86 13.56
C PRO A 204 -25.99 -10.95 13.83
N TYR A 205 -26.83 -10.74 12.80
CA TYR A 205 -28.14 -10.10 12.99
C TYR A 205 -28.87 -10.80 14.14
N PRO A 206 -29.32 -10.06 15.18
CA PRO A 206 -30.18 -10.65 16.19
C PRO A 206 -31.47 -11.07 15.50
N ARG A 207 -31.70 -12.38 15.37
CA ARG A 207 -32.99 -12.90 14.93
C ARG A 207 -34.03 -12.41 15.92
N HIS A 208 -34.92 -11.52 15.48
CA HIS A 208 -36.14 -11.23 16.19
C HIS A 208 -36.88 -12.55 16.45
N LYS A 209 -36.95 -12.96 17.71
CA LYS A 209 -37.90 -13.97 18.16
C LYS A 209 -39.29 -13.39 17.90
N LYS A 210 -40.02 -13.97 16.95
CA LYS A 210 -41.46 -13.77 16.84
C LYS A 210 -42.09 -14.39 18.09
N SER A 211 -42.71 -13.55 18.93
CA SER A 211 -43.76 -13.94 19.86
C SER A 211 -45.08 -14.04 19.11
#